data_AF-B1PT41-F1
#
_entry.id   AF-B1PT41-F1
#
_cell.length_a   1.000
_cell.length_b   1.000
_cell.length_c   1.000
_cell.angle_alpha   90.00
_cell.angle_beta   90.00
_cell.angle_gamma   90.00
#
_symmetry.space_group_name_H-M   'P 1'
#
loop_
_entity.id
_entity.type
_entity.pdbx_description
1 polymer ?
#
loop_
_entity_poly.entity_id
_entity_poly.type
_entity_poly.pdbx_seq_one_letter_code
_entity_poly.pdbx_strand_id
1 'polypeptide(L)'
;MSKLISVLNNIELETQDRINLISNMQIHAKYENAEYDQFIERVVTNTNDTKSIDIYSLFLCLNSEICLTLDQINKIPEIIESYFSILESKFYNISPSDSKQKNELAEKGINKFLIIVDANLSKIKNLETISSAKIDNIIDLINKLIDLFDENNIIYDSDLKIQLSKTLNKLKNTLTLEEQKNQNDEQVPIQTTEEVTTNSKQAKPATMANTQGSEKWLSLVEKIEVLKSLVDSQRIFETSIVYDDIQNLLANFDPKEYFPEVFFPLYKKIAPIIGDIHKNIDYYSSSIQWSVAKKMYEIDYNQFLDNLERMPENNFLNNPSSQAQDHFYETNSEAKKQYRENNKILEDSDAHKSNINIKTKIKKTTNDPQNIMDLGDDIENTNNDNISNDDLNKLFDF
;
A
#
# COMPACT_ATOMS: atom_id res chain seq x y z
N MET A 1 -22.90 7.63 -12.85
CA MET A 1 -23.56 6.82 -11.80
C MET A 1 -22.79 5.51 -11.69
N SER A 2 -22.40 5.12 -10.49
CA SER A 2 -21.63 3.89 -10.22
C SER A 2 -22.30 2.66 -10.83
N LYS A 3 -21.51 1.78 -11.47
CA LYS A 3 -21.99 0.48 -11.99
C LYS A 3 -22.51 -0.39 -10.84
N LEU A 4 -21.79 -0.43 -9.71
CA LEU A 4 -22.16 -1.23 -8.55
C LEU A 4 -23.41 -0.70 -7.86
N ILE A 5 -23.49 0.61 -7.61
CA ILE A 5 -24.68 1.21 -6.96
C ILE A 5 -25.95 0.98 -7.79
N SER A 6 -25.83 1.06 -9.12
CA SER A 6 -26.94 0.76 -10.03
C SER A 6 -27.44 -0.68 -9.85
N VAL A 7 -26.53 -1.65 -9.68
CA VAL A 7 -26.91 -3.04 -9.40
C VAL A 7 -27.51 -3.18 -8.01
N LEU A 8 -26.86 -2.63 -6.98
CA LEU A 8 -27.31 -2.73 -5.59
C LEU A 8 -28.70 -2.11 -5.39
N ASN A 9 -29.06 -1.07 -6.12
CA ASN A 9 -30.41 -0.48 -6.06
C ASN A 9 -31.49 -1.38 -6.70
N ASN A 10 -31.13 -2.22 -7.66
CA ASN A 10 -32.07 -3.04 -8.43
C ASN A 10 -32.18 -4.50 -7.96
N ILE A 11 -31.37 -4.90 -6.98
CA ILE A 11 -31.41 -6.26 -6.41
C ILE A 11 -31.81 -6.24 -4.93
N GLU A 12 -32.49 -7.31 -4.53
CA GLU A 12 -32.68 -7.67 -3.13
C GLU A 12 -31.48 -8.50 -2.68
N LEU A 13 -30.78 -8.03 -1.64
CA LEU A 13 -29.54 -8.64 -1.18
C LEU A 13 -29.82 -9.86 -0.30
N GLU A 14 -29.15 -10.96 -0.59
CA GLU A 14 -29.14 -12.18 0.21
C GLU A 14 -27.90 -12.17 1.12
N THR A 15 -28.10 -12.04 2.43
CA THR A 15 -27.01 -12.02 3.41
C THR A 15 -26.39 -13.40 3.56
N GLN A 16 -25.09 -13.50 3.35
CA GLN A 16 -24.33 -14.72 3.60
C GLN A 16 -23.90 -14.81 5.06
N ASP A 17 -23.92 -16.02 5.63
CA ASP A 17 -23.53 -16.20 7.03
C ASP A 17 -22.07 -15.84 7.29
N ARG A 18 -21.19 -16.37 6.43
CA ARG A 18 -19.76 -16.08 6.44
C ARG A 18 -19.23 -15.85 5.03
N ILE A 19 -18.23 -14.99 4.94
CA ILE A 19 -17.49 -14.75 3.71
C ILE A 19 -16.27 -15.66 3.64
N ASN A 20 -16.12 -16.35 2.52
CA ASN A 20 -14.89 -17.08 2.22
C ASN A 20 -13.85 -16.10 1.65
N LEU A 21 -12.85 -15.78 2.47
CA LEU A 21 -11.78 -14.85 2.09
C LEU A 21 -10.92 -15.38 0.93
N ILE A 22 -10.81 -16.71 0.79
CA ILE A 22 -9.99 -17.34 -0.25
C ILE A 22 -10.66 -17.17 -1.62
N SER A 23 -11.98 -17.32 -1.70
CA SER A 23 -12.70 -17.12 -2.97
C SER A 23 -12.64 -15.67 -3.44
N ASN A 24 -12.53 -14.73 -2.50
CA ASN A 24 -12.43 -13.30 -2.82
C ASN A 24 -10.99 -12.84 -3.08
N MET A 25 -9.96 -13.64 -2.72
CA MET A 25 -8.55 -13.26 -2.87
C MET A 25 -8.17 -12.90 -4.31
N GLN A 26 -8.66 -13.65 -5.32
CA GLN A 26 -8.40 -13.33 -6.72
C GLN A 26 -9.04 -12.02 -7.17
N ILE A 27 -10.21 -11.69 -6.60
CA ILE A 27 -10.91 -10.44 -6.86
C ILE A 27 -10.13 -9.30 -6.19
N HIS A 28 -9.81 -9.44 -4.90
CA HIS A 28 -9.06 -8.44 -4.13
C HIS A 28 -7.65 -8.19 -4.67
N ALA A 29 -6.99 -9.19 -5.26
CA ALA A 29 -5.70 -9.00 -5.92
C ALA A 29 -5.76 -7.96 -7.05
N LYS A 30 -6.89 -7.85 -7.77
CA LYS A 30 -7.07 -6.80 -8.78
C LYS A 30 -7.06 -5.41 -8.18
N TYR A 31 -7.71 -5.25 -7.02
CA TYR A 31 -7.68 -3.99 -6.28
C TYR A 31 -6.27 -3.62 -5.84
N GLU A 32 -5.52 -4.57 -5.27
CA GLU A 32 -4.14 -4.32 -4.80
C GLU A 32 -3.16 -4.04 -5.96
N ASN A 33 -3.42 -4.59 -7.15
CA ASN A 33 -2.66 -4.28 -8.37
C ASN A 33 -3.11 -2.98 -9.08
N ALA A 34 -3.99 -2.19 -8.46
CA ALA A 34 -4.59 -0.98 -9.03
C ALA A 34 -5.38 -1.20 -10.34
N GLU A 35 -5.86 -2.42 -10.59
CA GLU A 35 -6.77 -2.77 -11.69
C GLU A 35 -8.23 -2.44 -11.29
N TYR A 36 -8.50 -1.20 -10.90
CA TYR A 36 -9.77 -0.77 -10.28
C TYR A 36 -11.01 -1.04 -11.13
N ASP A 37 -10.96 -0.78 -12.44
CA ASP A 37 -12.08 -1.05 -13.34
C ASP A 37 -12.44 -2.54 -13.39
N GLN A 38 -11.42 -3.40 -13.53
CA GLN A 38 -11.60 -4.85 -13.60
C GLN A 38 -12.06 -5.42 -12.25
N PHE A 39 -11.60 -4.84 -11.15
CA PHE A 39 -12.06 -5.16 -9.81
C PHE A 39 -13.56 -4.88 -9.67
N ILE A 40 -14.02 -3.66 -10.01
CA ILE A 40 -15.43 -3.28 -9.94
C ILE A 40 -16.28 -4.20 -10.82
N GLU A 41 -15.87 -4.46 -12.06
CA GLU A 41 -16.62 -5.35 -12.97
C GLU A 41 -16.76 -6.76 -12.42
N ARG A 42 -15.71 -7.28 -11.78
CA ARG A 42 -15.74 -8.61 -11.17
C ARG A 42 -16.66 -8.66 -9.95
N VAL A 43 -16.63 -7.63 -9.10
CA VAL A 43 -17.55 -7.51 -7.96
C VAL A 43 -18.99 -7.39 -8.45
N VAL A 44 -19.26 -6.55 -9.44
CA VAL A 44 -20.60 -6.40 -10.04
C VAL A 44 -21.12 -7.72 -10.60
N THR A 45 -20.28 -8.46 -11.33
CA THR A 45 -20.66 -9.77 -11.88
C THR A 45 -21.01 -10.73 -10.75
N ASN A 46 -20.13 -10.84 -9.74
CA ASN A 46 -20.33 -11.72 -8.61
C ASN A 46 -21.61 -11.36 -7.83
N THR A 47 -21.84 -10.07 -7.57
CA THR A 47 -23.03 -9.59 -6.87
C THR A 47 -24.31 -9.85 -7.65
N ASN A 48 -24.30 -9.80 -8.98
CA ASN A 48 -25.47 -10.23 -9.78
C ASN A 48 -25.70 -11.75 -9.70
N ASP A 49 -24.63 -12.54 -9.71
CA ASP A 49 -24.70 -14.00 -9.70
C ASP A 49 -25.14 -14.55 -8.32
N THR A 50 -24.60 -13.99 -7.24
CA THR A 50 -24.83 -14.46 -5.87
C THR A 50 -25.89 -13.67 -5.11
N LYS A 51 -26.35 -12.54 -5.67
CA LYS A 51 -27.19 -11.54 -5.00
C LYS A 51 -26.64 -11.07 -3.65
N SER A 52 -25.32 -11.13 -3.47
CA SER A 52 -24.67 -10.79 -2.21
C SER A 52 -23.47 -9.88 -2.45
N ILE A 53 -23.17 -9.07 -1.44
CA ILE A 53 -21.94 -8.29 -1.38
C ILE A 53 -21.46 -8.27 0.06
N ASP A 54 -20.15 -8.42 0.25
CA ASP A 54 -19.53 -8.25 1.55
C ASP A 54 -19.15 -6.80 1.81
N ILE A 55 -19.22 -6.40 3.09
CA ILE A 55 -18.97 -5.02 3.51
C ILE A 55 -17.56 -4.54 3.12
N TYR A 56 -16.57 -5.41 3.13
CA TYR A 56 -15.21 -5.04 2.76
C TYR A 56 -15.09 -4.75 1.26
N SER A 57 -15.62 -5.62 0.40
CA SER A 57 -15.66 -5.39 -1.06
C SER A 57 -16.46 -4.15 -1.43
N LEU A 58 -17.49 -3.78 -0.67
CA LEU A 58 -18.23 -2.53 -0.86
C LEU A 58 -17.32 -1.31 -0.65
N PHE A 59 -16.52 -1.28 0.43
CA PHE A 59 -15.53 -0.21 0.66
C PHE A 59 -14.42 -0.19 -0.39
N LEU A 60 -13.94 -1.36 -0.82
CA LEU A 60 -12.95 -1.42 -1.88
C LEU A 60 -13.51 -0.88 -3.21
N CYS A 61 -14.80 -1.08 -3.50
CA CYS A 61 -15.44 -0.50 -4.69
C CYS A 61 -15.57 1.01 -4.57
N LEU A 62 -15.98 1.53 -3.40
CA LEU A 62 -15.98 2.97 -3.12
C LEU A 62 -14.59 3.58 -3.37
N ASN A 63 -13.54 2.99 -2.81
CA ASN A 63 -12.15 3.44 -3.02
C ASN A 63 -11.74 3.39 -4.49
N SER A 64 -12.09 2.29 -5.18
CA SER A 64 -11.79 2.11 -6.61
C SER A 64 -12.41 3.22 -7.45
N GLU A 65 -13.67 3.56 -7.19
CA GLU A 65 -14.35 4.63 -7.91
C GLU A 65 -13.77 6.01 -7.61
N ILE A 66 -13.39 6.27 -6.37
CA ILE A 66 -12.68 7.50 -6.00
C ILE A 66 -11.35 7.60 -6.77
N CYS A 67 -10.56 6.52 -6.77
CA CYS A 67 -9.29 6.45 -7.50
C CYS A 67 -9.45 6.66 -9.01
N LEU A 68 -10.51 6.13 -9.61
CA LEU A 68 -10.81 6.29 -11.05
C LEU A 68 -11.33 7.69 -11.39
N THR A 69 -11.79 8.47 -10.40
CA THR A 69 -12.43 9.78 -10.59
C THR A 69 -11.60 10.93 -10.00
N LEU A 70 -10.29 10.71 -9.76
CA LEU A 70 -9.39 11.73 -9.20
C LEU A 70 -9.17 12.94 -10.12
N ASP A 71 -9.42 12.80 -11.42
CA ASP A 71 -9.41 13.90 -12.38
C ASP A 71 -10.68 14.78 -12.28
N GLN A 72 -11.75 14.26 -11.68
CA GLN A 72 -13.07 14.87 -11.60
C GLN A 72 -13.52 14.97 -10.15
N ILE A 73 -12.73 15.67 -9.34
CA ILE A 73 -12.88 15.71 -7.87
C ILE A 73 -14.28 16.19 -7.45
N ASN A 74 -14.93 17.02 -8.27
CA ASN A 74 -16.31 17.48 -8.06
C ASN A 74 -17.36 16.37 -7.95
N LYS A 75 -17.06 15.18 -8.48
CA LYS A 75 -17.92 13.99 -8.43
C LYS A 75 -17.67 13.13 -7.20
N ILE A 76 -16.55 13.30 -6.49
CA ILE A 76 -16.24 12.51 -5.28
C ILE A 76 -17.34 12.58 -4.22
N PRO A 77 -17.94 13.76 -3.89
CA PRO A 77 -19.04 13.79 -2.94
C PRO A 77 -20.24 12.94 -3.37
N GLU A 78 -20.60 12.98 -4.66
CA GLU A 78 -21.72 12.20 -5.21
C GLU A 78 -21.46 10.69 -5.14
N ILE A 79 -20.20 10.28 -5.36
CA ILE A 79 -19.78 8.88 -5.21
C ILE A 79 -19.92 8.45 -3.74
N ILE A 80 -19.32 9.20 -2.80
CA ILE A 80 -19.39 8.88 -1.36
C ILE A 80 -20.86 8.81 -0.90
N GLU A 81 -21.67 9.80 -1.27
CA GLU A 81 -23.09 9.86 -0.91
C GLU A 81 -23.86 8.63 -1.42
N SER A 82 -23.61 8.20 -2.67
CA SER A 82 -24.28 7.05 -3.26
C SER A 82 -23.97 5.73 -2.52
N TYR A 83 -22.72 5.53 -2.09
CA TYR A 83 -22.32 4.38 -1.28
C TYR A 83 -22.85 4.48 0.15
N PHE A 84 -22.84 5.68 0.73
CA PHE A 84 -23.40 5.91 2.06
C PHE A 84 -24.90 5.60 2.11
N SER A 85 -25.69 6.02 1.11
CA SER A 85 -27.12 5.66 1.05
C SER A 85 -27.37 4.14 0.99
N ILE A 86 -26.48 3.38 0.33
CA ILE A 86 -26.56 1.91 0.34
C ILE A 86 -26.23 1.36 1.73
N LEU A 87 -25.18 1.87 2.37
CA LEU A 87 -24.82 1.47 3.72
C LEU A 87 -25.97 1.75 4.69
N GLU A 88 -26.53 2.96 4.68
CA GLU A 88 -27.63 3.35 5.56
C GLU A 88 -28.89 2.48 5.35
N SER A 89 -29.28 2.25 4.10
CA SER A 89 -30.52 1.52 3.78
C SER A 89 -30.40 0.00 3.87
N LYS A 90 -29.21 -0.57 3.63
CA LYS A 90 -29.00 -2.02 3.48
C LYS A 90 -27.94 -2.58 4.42
N PHE A 91 -27.53 -1.85 5.46
CA PHE A 91 -26.44 -2.26 6.37
C PHE A 91 -26.58 -3.71 6.82
N TYR A 92 -27.76 -4.10 7.32
CA TYR A 92 -28.02 -5.45 7.84
C TYR A 92 -28.11 -6.54 6.76
N ASN A 93 -28.39 -6.16 5.51
CA ASN A 93 -28.44 -7.07 4.37
C ASN A 93 -27.07 -7.27 3.70
N ILE A 94 -26.11 -6.41 3.99
CA ILE A 94 -24.72 -6.57 3.53
C ILE A 94 -24.05 -7.68 4.34
N SER A 95 -23.38 -8.58 3.63
CA SER A 95 -22.72 -9.74 4.22
C SER A 95 -21.43 -9.35 4.95
N PRO A 96 -20.99 -10.15 5.94
CA PRO A 96 -21.64 -11.34 6.50
C PRO A 96 -22.73 -11.03 7.56
N SER A 97 -23.56 -12.01 7.92
CA SER A 97 -24.43 -11.92 9.11
C SER A 97 -23.73 -12.25 10.43
N ASP A 98 -22.63 -13.03 10.38
CA ASP A 98 -21.75 -13.24 11.54
C ASP A 98 -21.19 -11.89 12.03
N SER A 99 -21.63 -11.45 13.21
CA SER A 99 -21.34 -10.11 13.73
C SER A 99 -19.86 -9.87 13.96
N LYS A 100 -19.11 -10.91 14.37
CA LYS A 100 -17.67 -10.81 14.58
C LYS A 100 -16.95 -10.58 13.25
N GLN A 101 -17.23 -11.43 12.26
CA GLN A 101 -16.63 -11.28 10.94
C GLN A 101 -17.06 -9.96 10.26
N LYS A 102 -18.32 -9.55 10.44
CA LYS A 102 -18.82 -8.28 9.91
C LYS A 102 -18.06 -7.11 10.50
N ASN A 103 -17.85 -7.07 11.81
CA ASN A 103 -17.10 -6.02 12.47
C ASN A 103 -15.64 -5.98 11.99
N GLU A 104 -14.96 -7.13 11.91
CA GLU A 104 -13.58 -7.21 11.42
C GLU A 104 -13.45 -6.72 9.96
N LEU A 105 -14.41 -7.06 9.10
CA LEU A 105 -14.40 -6.64 7.69
C LEU A 105 -14.81 -5.17 7.53
N ALA A 106 -15.75 -4.69 8.33
CA ALA A 106 -16.17 -3.30 8.35
C ALA A 106 -15.02 -2.40 8.83
N GLU A 107 -14.34 -2.76 9.92
CA GLU A 107 -13.15 -2.08 10.45
C GLU A 107 -12.06 -1.99 9.38
N LYS A 108 -11.72 -3.11 8.73
CA LYS A 108 -10.74 -3.12 7.64
C LYS A 108 -11.17 -2.24 6.47
N GLY A 109 -12.45 -2.26 6.13
CA GLY A 109 -13.02 -1.47 5.03
C GLY A 109 -12.93 0.02 5.29
N ILE A 110 -13.43 0.48 6.44
CA ILE A 110 -13.44 1.89 6.81
C ILE A 110 -12.01 2.41 6.99
N ASN A 111 -11.11 1.67 7.65
CA ASN A 111 -9.72 2.11 7.81
C ASN A 111 -9.00 2.24 6.46
N LYS A 112 -9.20 1.28 5.54
CA LYS A 112 -8.65 1.38 4.17
C LYS A 112 -9.26 2.57 3.42
N PHE A 113 -10.56 2.83 3.57
CA PHE A 113 -11.20 4.02 3.00
C PHE A 113 -10.58 5.32 3.52
N LEU A 114 -10.44 5.47 4.83
CA LEU A 114 -9.85 6.67 5.43
C LEU A 114 -8.42 6.91 4.92
N ILE A 115 -7.58 5.87 4.87
CA ILE A 115 -6.20 5.96 4.34
C ILE A 115 -6.18 6.40 2.88
N ILE A 116 -6.99 5.75 2.03
CA ILE A 116 -6.98 6.01 0.58
C ILE A 116 -7.53 7.39 0.26
N VAL A 117 -8.61 7.80 0.92
CA VAL A 117 -9.17 9.15 0.75
C VAL A 117 -8.17 10.20 1.22
N ASP A 118 -7.53 10.03 2.38
CA ASP A 118 -6.49 10.96 2.85
C ASP A 118 -5.31 11.06 1.87
N ALA A 119 -4.79 9.91 1.42
CA ALA A 119 -3.68 9.84 0.48
C ALA A 119 -4.02 10.46 -0.89
N ASN A 120 -5.27 10.35 -1.34
CA ASN A 120 -5.73 10.93 -2.59
C ASN A 120 -5.97 12.44 -2.46
N LEU A 121 -6.64 12.87 -1.40
CA LEU A 121 -6.97 14.29 -1.19
C LEU A 121 -5.73 15.12 -0.85
N SER A 122 -4.77 14.57 -0.12
CA SER A 122 -3.48 15.25 0.17
C SER A 122 -2.64 15.51 -1.07
N LYS A 123 -2.86 14.77 -2.16
CA LYS A 123 -2.13 14.93 -3.44
C LYS A 123 -2.83 15.87 -4.43
N ILE A 124 -3.99 16.42 -4.09
CA ILE A 124 -4.68 17.38 -4.96
C ILE A 124 -3.87 18.67 -5.01
N LYS A 125 -3.27 18.93 -6.18
CA LYS A 125 -2.48 20.14 -6.45
C LYS A 125 -3.23 21.19 -7.28
N ASN A 126 -4.23 20.78 -8.04
CA ASN A 126 -5.03 21.67 -8.89
C ASN A 126 -6.32 22.04 -8.17
N LEU A 127 -6.28 23.16 -7.45
CA LEU A 127 -7.39 23.68 -6.66
C LEU A 127 -8.45 24.41 -7.50
N GLU A 128 -8.13 24.77 -8.75
CA GLU A 128 -9.00 25.55 -9.66
C GLU A 128 -10.37 24.91 -9.93
N THR A 129 -10.53 23.61 -9.68
CA THR A 129 -11.77 22.88 -9.98
C THR A 129 -12.66 22.61 -8.77
N ILE A 130 -12.24 22.87 -7.53
CA ILE A 130 -12.98 22.48 -6.32
C ILE A 130 -13.39 23.72 -5.54
N SER A 131 -14.65 23.78 -5.10
CA SER A 131 -15.09 24.81 -4.15
C SER A 131 -14.95 24.37 -2.70
N SER A 132 -14.77 25.33 -1.81
CA SER A 132 -14.79 25.10 -0.35
C SER A 132 -16.06 24.34 0.09
N ALA A 133 -17.21 24.68 -0.50
CA ALA A 133 -18.49 24.01 -0.26
C ALA A 133 -18.50 22.51 -0.62
N LYS A 134 -17.73 22.09 -1.63
CA LYS A 134 -17.61 20.67 -1.99
C LYS A 134 -16.74 19.90 -0.99
N ILE A 135 -15.70 20.53 -0.47
CA ILE A 135 -14.91 19.94 0.63
C ILE A 135 -15.76 19.83 1.90
N ASP A 136 -16.59 20.83 2.21
CA ASP A 136 -17.54 20.76 3.33
C ASP A 136 -18.51 19.59 3.18
N ASN A 137 -19.04 19.35 1.98
CA ASN A 137 -19.88 18.19 1.73
C ASN A 137 -19.13 16.87 1.95
N ILE A 138 -17.86 16.77 1.55
CA ILE A 138 -17.04 15.57 1.81
C ILE A 138 -16.85 15.36 3.32
N ILE A 139 -16.55 16.44 4.07
CA ILE A 139 -16.42 16.39 5.53
C ILE A 139 -17.72 15.88 6.16
N ASP A 140 -18.86 16.45 5.77
CA ASP A 140 -20.17 16.06 6.30
C ASP A 140 -20.50 14.59 5.98
N LEU A 141 -20.23 14.13 4.77
CA LEU A 141 -20.45 12.74 4.37
C LEU A 141 -19.56 11.75 5.13
N ILE A 142 -18.29 12.11 5.36
CA ILE A 142 -17.39 11.29 6.17
C ILE A 142 -17.87 11.24 7.62
N ASN A 143 -18.30 12.37 8.20
CA ASN A 143 -18.83 12.39 9.55
C ASN A 143 -20.09 11.52 9.69
N LYS A 144 -21.03 11.62 8.74
CA LYS A 144 -22.22 10.75 8.70
C LYS A 144 -21.86 9.26 8.61
N LEU A 145 -20.86 8.92 7.79
CA LEU A 145 -20.36 7.55 7.68
C LEU A 145 -19.78 7.06 9.02
N ILE A 146 -19.05 7.91 9.72
CA ILE A 146 -18.50 7.58 11.03
C ILE A 146 -19.61 7.45 12.08
N ASP A 147 -20.60 8.34 12.08
CA ASP A 147 -21.73 8.29 13.00
C ASP A 147 -22.51 6.97 12.82
N LEU A 148 -22.72 6.52 11.58
CA LEU A 148 -23.33 5.21 11.28
C LEU A 148 -22.51 4.05 11.90
N PHE A 149 -21.18 4.16 11.88
CA PHE A 149 -20.29 3.13 12.43
C PHE A 149 -20.31 3.13 13.95
N ASP A 150 -20.31 4.32 14.56
CA ASP A 150 -20.46 4.50 16.00
C ASP A 150 -21.82 3.95 16.48
N GLU A 151 -22.91 4.22 15.77
CA GLU A 151 -24.25 3.66 16.06
C GLU A 151 -24.31 2.13 15.99
N ASN A 152 -23.51 1.53 15.08
CA ASN A 152 -23.42 0.09 14.92
C ASN A 152 -22.31 -0.57 15.76
N ASN A 153 -21.64 0.18 16.65
CA ASN A 153 -20.53 -0.27 17.49
C ASN A 153 -19.37 -0.89 16.69
N ILE A 154 -19.09 -0.35 15.50
CA ILE A 154 -17.98 -0.79 14.66
C ILE A 154 -16.73 -0.01 15.05
N ILE A 155 -15.66 -0.74 15.37
CA ILE A 155 -14.37 -0.15 15.73
C ILE A 155 -13.70 0.36 14.44
N TYR A 156 -13.07 1.52 14.52
CA TYR A 156 -12.21 2.08 13.49
C TYR A 156 -11.04 2.82 14.14
N ASP A 157 -10.00 3.08 13.35
CA ASP A 157 -8.83 3.82 13.82
C ASP A 157 -9.14 5.33 13.90
N SER A 158 -9.21 5.85 15.12
CA SER A 158 -9.50 7.26 15.39
C SER A 158 -8.38 8.19 14.93
N ASP A 159 -7.13 7.72 14.88
CA ASP A 159 -6.00 8.52 14.40
C ASP A 159 -6.13 8.75 12.89
N LEU A 160 -6.59 7.75 12.12
CA LEU A 160 -6.88 7.91 10.69
C LEU A 160 -7.99 8.94 10.44
N LYS A 161 -9.05 8.93 11.25
CA LYS A 161 -10.12 9.95 11.18
C LYS A 161 -9.57 11.35 11.44
N ILE A 162 -8.73 11.49 12.46
CA ILE A 162 -8.10 12.77 12.83
C ILE A 162 -7.17 13.24 11.71
N GLN A 163 -6.39 12.35 11.11
CA GLN A 163 -5.50 12.67 9.98
C GLN A 163 -6.31 13.18 8.79
N LEU A 164 -7.34 12.45 8.36
CA LEU A 164 -8.19 12.84 7.24
C LEU A 164 -8.88 14.19 7.49
N SER A 165 -9.40 14.40 8.70
CA SER A 165 -10.01 15.68 9.09
C SER A 165 -9.01 16.84 9.02
N LYS A 166 -7.75 16.64 9.41
CA LYS A 166 -6.70 17.65 9.26
C LYS A 166 -6.43 17.96 7.79
N THR A 167 -6.35 16.94 6.94
CA THR A 167 -6.14 17.10 5.50
C THR A 167 -7.27 17.87 4.84
N LEU A 168 -8.52 17.51 5.12
CA LEU A 168 -9.71 18.19 4.61
C LEU A 168 -9.80 19.65 5.08
N ASN A 169 -9.52 19.91 6.35
CA ASN A 169 -9.52 21.29 6.88
C ASN A 169 -8.40 22.14 6.27
N LYS A 170 -7.22 21.56 6.01
CA LYS A 170 -6.15 22.25 5.29
C LYS A 170 -6.60 22.63 3.89
N LEU A 171 -7.17 21.67 3.14
CA LEU A 171 -7.71 21.92 1.79
C LEU A 171 -8.80 23.00 1.80
N LYS A 172 -9.74 22.92 2.74
CA LYS A 172 -10.79 23.93 2.93
C LYS A 172 -10.21 25.33 3.14
N ASN A 173 -9.23 25.46 4.03
CA ASN A 173 -8.62 26.75 4.33
C ASN A 173 -7.89 27.33 3.11
N THR A 174 -7.16 26.49 2.36
CA THR A 174 -6.50 26.92 1.11
C THR A 174 -7.52 27.40 0.09
N LEU A 175 -8.60 26.65 -0.14
CA LEU A 175 -9.66 27.03 -1.07
C LEU A 175 -10.38 28.31 -0.65
N THR A 176 -10.66 28.47 0.64
CA THR A 176 -11.32 29.68 1.15
C THR A 176 -10.44 30.92 0.94
N LEU A 177 -9.12 30.78 1.10
CA LEU A 177 -8.17 31.86 0.84
C LEU A 177 -8.08 32.21 -0.66
N GLU A 178 -8.15 31.22 -1.54
CA GLU A 178 -8.19 31.43 -2.99
C GLU A 178 -9.51 32.06 -3.46
N GLU A 179 -10.65 31.60 -2.93
CA GLU A 179 -11.97 32.18 -3.18
C GLU A 179 -12.04 33.65 -2.73
N GLN A 180 -11.44 33.98 -1.57
CA GLN A 180 -11.36 35.36 -1.08
C GLN A 180 -10.40 36.26 -1.90
N LYS A 181 -9.31 35.71 -2.44
CA LYS A 181 -8.43 36.46 -3.36
C LYS A 181 -9.16 36.78 -4.67
N ASN A 182 -9.85 35.79 -5.25
CA ASN A 182 -10.61 35.96 -6.48
C ASN A 182 -11.78 36.95 -6.31
N GLN A 183 -12.41 37.01 -5.13
CA GLN A 183 -13.46 38.00 -4.82
C GLN A 183 -12.91 39.43 -4.59
N ASN A 184 -11.67 39.57 -4.12
CA ASN A 184 -11.04 40.89 -3.94
C ASN A 184 -10.43 41.44 -5.25
N ASP A 185 -10.05 40.58 -6.19
CA ASP A 185 -9.52 40.99 -7.50
C ASP A 185 -10.62 41.43 -8.51
N GLU A 186 -11.90 41.18 -8.23
CA GLU A 186 -13.02 41.65 -9.08
C GLU A 186 -13.49 43.09 -8.78
N GLN A 187 -12.88 43.81 -7.81
CA GLN A 187 -13.24 45.20 -7.52
C GLN A 187 -12.07 46.13 -7.21
N VAL A 188 -11.17 46.40 -8.18
CA VAL A 188 -10.53 47.75 -8.30
C VAL A 188 -10.29 48.10 -9.78
N PRO A 189 -10.61 49.33 -10.24
CA PRO A 189 -10.50 49.74 -11.63
C PRO A 189 -9.04 50.00 -12.08
N ILE A 190 -8.76 49.59 -13.31
CA ILE A 190 -7.57 49.97 -14.10
C ILE A 190 -7.55 51.49 -14.31
N GLN A 191 -6.53 52.20 -13.80
CA GLN A 191 -5.99 53.42 -14.41
C GLN A 191 -4.48 53.59 -14.14
N THR A 192 -3.71 53.37 -15.22
CA THR A 192 -2.57 54.16 -15.76
C THR A 192 -1.29 54.43 -14.96
N THR A 193 -0.19 53.86 -15.53
CA THR A 193 1.15 54.43 -15.81
C THR A 193 1.93 55.20 -14.74
N GLU A 194 3.17 54.75 -14.48
CA GLU A 194 4.39 55.44 -14.93
C GLU A 194 5.66 54.57 -14.75
N GLU A 195 6.58 54.70 -15.71
CA GLU A 195 7.89 54.05 -15.82
C GLU A 195 8.91 54.60 -14.80
N VAL A 196 9.79 53.76 -14.24
CA VAL A 196 11.18 54.17 -13.89
C VAL A 196 12.16 52.98 -14.04
N THR A 197 12.93 53.03 -15.13
CA THR A 197 14.37 52.75 -15.30
C THR A 197 15.17 51.86 -14.31
N THR A 198 15.74 50.79 -14.91
CA THR A 198 17.08 50.16 -14.71
C THR A 198 17.95 50.54 -13.51
N ASN A 199 18.47 49.51 -12.81
CA ASN A 199 19.92 49.34 -12.61
C ASN A 199 20.33 47.93 -12.16
N SER A 200 21.27 47.33 -12.90
CA SER A 200 22.00 46.12 -12.52
C SER A 200 22.96 46.38 -11.36
N LYS A 201 23.11 45.44 -10.42
CA LYS A 201 24.37 45.23 -9.67
C LYS A 201 24.49 43.76 -9.25
N GLN A 202 25.59 43.14 -9.66
CA GLN A 202 26.10 41.88 -9.13
C GLN A 202 26.34 41.99 -7.61
N ALA A 203 26.04 40.92 -6.87
CA ALA A 203 26.59 40.69 -5.54
C ALA A 203 27.00 39.21 -5.37
N LYS A 204 28.26 39.04 -4.96
CA LYS A 204 28.92 37.81 -4.52
C LYS A 204 28.61 37.57 -3.01
N PRO A 205 29.04 36.44 -2.43
CA PRO A 205 28.23 35.58 -1.56
C PRO A 205 27.94 36.20 -0.18
N ALA A 206 26.71 36.06 0.28
CA ALA A 206 26.33 36.42 1.63
C ALA A 206 26.79 35.35 2.61
N THR A 207 27.82 35.70 3.38
CA THR A 207 28.21 35.07 4.63
C THR A 207 27.07 35.19 5.64
N MET A 208 26.85 34.13 6.42
CA MET A 208 25.80 34.00 7.44
C MET A 208 25.67 35.25 8.31
N ALA A 209 24.50 35.88 8.28
CA ALA A 209 24.13 36.94 9.20
C ALA A 209 22.70 36.66 9.70
N ASN A 210 22.62 36.27 10.99
CA ASN A 210 21.43 36.30 11.85
C ASN A 210 20.10 35.85 11.21
N THR A 211 19.96 34.54 10.99
CA THR A 211 18.63 33.92 10.85
C THR A 211 17.93 33.91 12.20
N GLN A 212 17.11 34.93 12.47
CA GLN A 212 16.04 34.83 13.47
C GLN A 212 15.01 33.81 12.95
N GLY A 213 15.13 32.57 13.42
CA GLY A 213 14.19 31.50 13.12
C GLY A 213 13.96 30.64 14.37
N SER A 214 12.91 29.82 14.35
CA SER A 214 12.67 28.84 15.41
C SER A 214 13.83 27.82 15.47
N GLU A 215 14.07 27.21 16.62
CA GLU A 215 15.10 26.16 16.78
C GLU A 215 14.93 25.03 15.75
N LYS A 216 13.69 24.72 15.36
CA LYS A 216 13.36 23.74 14.31
C LYS A 216 13.85 24.18 12.93
N TRP A 217 13.75 25.46 12.61
CA TRP A 217 14.24 26.01 11.35
C TRP A 217 15.77 25.99 11.29
N LEU A 218 16.43 26.41 12.37
CA LEU A 218 17.89 26.37 12.47
C LEU A 218 18.42 24.94 12.33
N SER A 219 17.82 23.98 13.03
CA SER A 219 18.18 22.56 12.91
C SER A 219 17.99 22.02 11.49
N LEU A 220 16.90 22.41 10.80
CA LEU A 220 16.69 22.00 9.41
C LEU A 220 17.74 22.57 8.46
N VAL A 221 18.08 23.85 8.61
CA VAL A 221 19.12 24.51 7.79
C VAL A 221 20.48 23.83 8.03
N GLU A 222 20.83 23.52 9.27
CA GLU A 222 22.07 22.80 9.59
C GLU A 222 22.10 21.40 8.99
N LYS A 223 21.01 20.62 9.11
CA LYS A 223 20.89 19.30 8.47
C LYS A 223 21.01 19.35 6.95
N ILE A 224 20.47 20.40 6.33
CA ILE A 224 20.60 20.63 4.89
C ILE A 224 22.06 20.92 4.49
N GLU A 225 22.81 21.67 5.29
CA GLU A 225 24.25 21.89 5.04
C GLU A 225 25.08 20.61 5.23
N VAL A 226 24.73 19.77 6.22
CA VAL A 226 25.32 18.44 6.39
C VAL A 226 25.05 17.57 5.16
N LEU A 227 23.81 17.55 4.67
CA LEU A 227 23.44 16.80 3.47
C LEU A 227 24.23 17.28 2.25
N LYS A 228 24.34 18.60 2.03
CA LYS A 228 25.15 19.16 0.94
C LYS A 228 26.60 18.72 1.02
N SER A 229 27.18 18.65 2.22
CA SER A 229 28.57 18.25 2.44
C SER A 229 28.78 16.75 2.17
N LEU A 230 27.83 15.90 2.55
CA LEU A 230 27.86 14.46 2.26
C LEU A 230 27.79 14.17 0.76
N VAL A 231 26.97 14.95 0.03
CA VAL A 231 26.87 14.86 -1.44
C VAL A 231 28.21 15.21 -2.10
N ASP A 232 28.89 16.28 -1.65
CA ASP A 232 30.23 16.63 -2.17
C ASP A 232 31.26 15.54 -1.88
N SER A 233 31.10 14.86 -0.73
CA SER A 233 31.98 13.78 -0.28
C SER A 233 31.71 12.44 -0.98
N GLN A 234 30.70 12.37 -1.86
CA GLN A 234 30.23 11.15 -2.53
C GLN A 234 29.93 9.99 -1.55
N ARG A 235 29.47 10.33 -0.34
CA ARG A 235 29.09 9.38 0.72
C ARG A 235 27.60 9.08 0.62
N ILE A 236 27.20 8.32 -0.40
CA ILE A 236 25.79 8.08 -0.76
C ILE A 236 25.01 7.36 0.34
N PHE A 237 25.62 6.41 1.05
CA PHE A 237 24.95 5.70 2.14
C PHE A 237 24.56 6.66 3.28
N GLU A 238 25.52 7.45 3.76
CA GLU A 238 25.31 8.46 4.78
C GLU A 238 24.37 9.57 4.28
N THR A 239 24.53 9.99 3.02
CA THR A 239 23.61 10.94 2.34
C THR A 239 22.17 10.44 2.41
N SER A 240 21.97 9.13 2.25
CA SER A 240 20.64 8.51 2.25
C SER A 240 19.97 8.57 3.62
N ILE A 241 20.74 8.40 4.70
CA ILE A 241 20.25 8.52 6.08
C ILE A 241 19.80 9.95 6.37
N VAL A 242 20.63 10.93 6.03
CA VAL A 242 20.32 12.35 6.26
C VAL A 242 19.16 12.80 5.36
N TYR A 243 19.09 12.29 4.14
CA TYR A 243 17.99 12.56 3.22
C TYR A 243 16.66 11.99 3.73
N ASP A 244 16.63 10.75 4.23
CA ASP A 244 15.45 10.13 4.84
C ASP A 244 14.93 10.97 6.02
N ASP A 245 15.82 11.40 6.93
CA ASP A 245 15.45 12.26 8.04
C ASP A 245 14.88 13.62 7.59
N ILE A 246 15.53 14.28 6.61
CA ILE A 246 15.03 15.55 6.06
C ILE A 246 13.66 15.35 5.38
N GLN A 247 13.42 14.26 4.65
CA GLN A 247 12.09 14.00 4.07
C GLN A 247 11.03 13.81 5.17
N ASN A 248 11.36 13.09 6.24
CA ASN A 248 10.47 12.90 7.39
C ASN A 248 10.18 14.21 8.14
N LEU A 249 11.17 15.10 8.25
CA LEU A 249 10.97 16.46 8.79
C LEU A 249 10.08 17.31 7.88
N LEU A 250 10.32 17.24 6.56
CA LEU A 250 9.55 17.98 5.57
C LEU A 250 8.11 17.47 5.42
N ALA A 251 7.83 16.21 5.75
CA ALA A 251 6.47 15.67 5.79
C ALA A 251 5.59 16.36 6.85
N ASN A 252 6.21 16.84 7.94
CA ASN A 252 5.51 17.50 9.04
C ASN A 252 5.52 19.04 8.95
N PHE A 253 6.42 19.61 8.14
CA PHE A 253 6.62 21.04 7.97
C PHE A 253 7.18 21.30 6.56
N ASP A 254 6.42 21.96 5.67
CA ASP A 254 6.88 22.24 4.30
C ASP A 254 7.30 23.71 4.09
N PRO A 255 8.55 24.08 4.43
CA PRO A 255 9.10 25.41 4.18
C PRO A 255 9.54 25.63 2.73
N LYS A 256 9.34 24.68 1.80
CA LYS A 256 9.86 24.78 0.42
C LYS A 256 9.20 25.91 -0.36
N GLU A 257 7.95 26.21 -0.06
CA GLU A 257 7.20 27.32 -0.64
C GLU A 257 7.68 28.68 -0.13
N TYR A 258 8.09 28.74 1.14
CA TYR A 258 8.49 29.97 1.82
C TYR A 258 9.98 30.30 1.67
N PHE A 259 10.82 29.29 1.43
CA PHE A 259 12.28 29.43 1.36
C PHE A 259 12.90 28.73 0.14
N PRO A 260 12.46 29.05 -1.09
CA PRO A 260 12.99 28.43 -2.32
C PRO A 260 14.51 28.61 -2.46
N GLU A 261 15.07 29.69 -1.92
CA GLU A 261 16.51 29.99 -1.92
C GLU A 261 17.35 28.93 -1.18
N VAL A 262 16.78 28.24 -0.20
CA VAL A 262 17.46 27.18 0.56
C VAL A 262 17.34 25.83 -0.14
N PHE A 263 16.15 25.52 -0.67
CA PHE A 263 15.83 24.20 -1.22
C PHE A 263 16.21 24.02 -2.69
N PHE A 264 16.12 25.07 -3.52
CA PHE A 264 16.47 24.95 -4.93
C PHE A 264 17.95 24.56 -5.15
N PRO A 265 18.94 25.16 -4.45
CA PRO A 265 20.32 24.70 -4.54
C PRO A 265 20.52 23.27 -4.05
N LEU A 266 19.79 22.86 -3.01
CA LEU A 266 19.83 21.50 -2.48
C LEU A 266 19.35 20.48 -3.52
N TYR A 267 18.16 20.69 -4.08
CA TYR A 267 17.58 19.78 -5.07
C TYR A 267 18.41 19.73 -6.36
N LYS A 268 18.95 20.87 -6.80
CA LYS A 268 19.89 20.90 -7.93
C LYS A 268 21.11 20.00 -7.70
N LYS A 269 21.59 19.93 -6.46
CA LYS A 269 22.77 19.14 -6.07
C LYS A 269 22.47 17.65 -5.93
N ILE A 270 21.28 17.31 -5.44
CA ILE A 270 20.86 15.93 -5.20
C ILE A 270 20.31 15.26 -6.47
N ALA A 271 19.67 16.02 -7.36
CA ALA A 271 19.02 15.47 -8.57
C ALA A 271 19.87 14.47 -9.38
N PRO A 272 21.19 14.63 -9.56
CA PRO A 272 22.01 13.66 -10.28
C PRO A 272 22.17 12.30 -9.59
N ILE A 273 22.07 12.26 -8.25
CA ILE A 273 22.35 11.08 -7.43
C ILE A 273 21.11 10.56 -6.69
N ILE A 274 19.94 11.18 -6.91
CA ILE A 274 18.70 10.87 -6.18
C ILE A 274 18.27 9.41 -6.37
N GLY A 275 18.51 8.84 -7.55
CA GLY A 275 18.23 7.43 -7.82
C GLY A 275 19.08 6.49 -6.94
N ASP A 276 20.34 6.83 -6.69
CA ASP A 276 21.22 6.01 -5.86
C ASP A 276 20.95 6.19 -4.37
N ILE A 277 20.48 7.38 -3.96
CA ILE A 277 19.96 7.63 -2.62
C ILE A 277 18.75 6.74 -2.35
N HIS A 278 17.75 6.73 -3.24
CA HIS A 278 16.55 5.90 -3.05
C HIS A 278 16.86 4.41 -3.05
N LYS A 279 17.76 3.94 -3.94
CA LYS A 279 18.24 2.56 -3.89
C LYS A 279 18.84 2.22 -2.51
N ASN A 280 19.72 3.08 -1.97
CA ASN A 280 20.31 2.83 -0.65
C ASN A 280 19.25 2.77 0.45
N ILE A 281 18.25 3.65 0.43
CA ILE A 281 17.12 3.61 1.37
C ILE A 281 16.39 2.27 1.25
N ASP A 282 16.03 1.86 0.04
CA ASP A 282 15.27 0.64 -0.19
C ASP A 282 16.05 -0.62 0.24
N TYR A 283 17.35 -0.68 -0.07
CA TYR A 283 18.20 -1.82 0.26
C TYR A 283 18.59 -1.91 1.74
N TYR A 284 18.87 -0.77 2.37
CA TYR A 284 19.48 -0.76 3.71
C TYR A 284 18.57 -0.28 4.83
N SER A 285 17.40 0.33 4.58
CA SER A 285 16.56 0.91 5.64
C SER A 285 16.18 -0.05 6.77
N SER A 286 16.06 -1.36 6.48
CA SER A 286 15.79 -2.41 7.47
C SER A 286 17.04 -3.08 8.05
N SER A 287 18.24 -2.66 7.64
CA SER A 287 19.51 -3.25 8.05
C SER A 287 20.00 -2.73 9.40
N ILE A 288 20.87 -3.50 10.05
CA ILE A 288 21.49 -3.08 11.32
C ILE A 288 22.43 -1.89 11.12
N GLN A 289 23.15 -1.84 10.00
CA GLN A 289 24.07 -0.77 9.64
C GLN A 289 23.33 0.56 9.51
N TRP A 290 22.17 0.55 8.86
CA TRP A 290 21.29 1.71 8.78
C TRP A 290 20.79 2.14 10.16
N SER A 291 20.33 1.20 11.00
CA SER A 291 19.85 1.53 12.34
C SER A 291 20.94 2.18 13.21
N VAL A 292 22.17 1.67 13.13
CA VAL A 292 23.31 2.21 13.87
C VAL A 292 23.70 3.59 13.33
N ALA A 293 23.86 3.73 12.02
CA ALA A 293 24.26 5.01 11.42
C ALA A 293 23.18 6.09 11.59
N LYS A 294 21.89 5.73 11.54
CA LYS A 294 20.77 6.63 11.86
C LYS A 294 20.84 7.13 13.31
N LYS A 295 21.08 6.23 14.28
CA LYS A 295 21.27 6.62 15.68
C LYS A 295 22.49 7.52 15.89
N MET A 296 23.59 7.27 15.19
CA MET A 296 24.78 8.12 15.26
C MET A 296 24.49 9.54 14.75
N TYR A 297 23.77 9.64 13.63
CA TYR A 297 23.32 10.91 13.08
C TYR A 297 22.33 11.65 14.00
N GLU A 298 21.41 10.93 14.65
CA GLU A 298 20.43 11.50 15.58
C GLU A 298 21.07 12.06 16.86
N ILE A 299 22.19 11.49 17.32
CA ILE A 299 22.92 11.95 18.51
C ILE A 299 23.68 13.26 18.24
N ASP A 300 24.43 13.32 17.13
CA ASP A 300 25.17 14.51 16.74
C ASP A 300 25.38 14.56 15.22
N TYR A 301 24.51 15.31 14.54
CA TYR A 301 24.55 15.46 13.09
C TYR A 301 25.76 16.28 12.60
N ASN A 302 26.36 17.11 13.44
CA ASN A 302 27.55 17.89 13.07
C ASN A 302 28.80 17.00 13.09
N GLN A 303 28.93 16.14 14.10
CA GLN A 303 30.04 15.18 14.19
C GLN A 303 29.89 13.97 13.27
N PHE A 304 28.69 13.74 12.72
CA PHE A 304 28.42 12.68 11.76
C PHE A 304 29.33 12.75 10.52
N LEU A 305 29.82 13.94 10.16
CA LEU A 305 30.77 14.17 9.07
C LEU A 305 32.23 13.95 9.46
N ASP A 306 32.62 14.43 10.64
CA ASP A 306 34.02 14.62 11.02
C ASP A 306 34.66 13.34 11.60
N ASN A 307 33.89 12.54 12.32
CA ASN A 307 34.41 11.38 13.08
C ASN A 307 34.02 10.02 12.48
N LEU A 308 33.18 9.98 11.44
CA LEU A 308 32.72 8.73 10.84
C LEU A 308 33.67 8.28 9.72
N GLU A 309 34.32 7.12 9.91
CA GLU A 309 34.96 6.41 8.80
C GLU A 309 33.94 6.15 7.69
N ARG A 310 34.37 6.28 6.43
CA ARG A 310 33.49 6.09 5.27
C ARG A 310 32.89 4.69 5.32
N MET A 311 31.57 4.61 5.37
CA MET A 311 30.87 3.34 5.48
C MET A 311 31.14 2.47 4.24
N PRO A 312 31.46 1.17 4.42
CA PRO A 312 31.78 0.29 3.30
C PRO A 312 30.60 0.13 2.32
N GLU A 313 29.37 0.34 2.78
CA GLU A 313 28.09 0.37 2.03
C GLU A 313 28.16 1.32 0.81
N ASN A 314 28.96 2.37 0.87
CA ASN A 314 29.21 3.27 -0.26
C ASN A 314 29.87 2.61 -1.48
N ASN A 315 30.50 1.45 -1.30
CA ASN A 315 31.22 0.73 -2.34
C ASN A 315 30.40 -0.40 -2.98
N PHE A 316 29.26 -0.79 -2.39
CA PHE A 316 28.51 -1.98 -2.82
C PHE A 316 27.59 -1.72 -4.02
N LEU A 317 26.99 -0.54 -4.11
CA LEU A 317 26.05 -0.23 -5.20
C LEU A 317 26.72 0.31 -6.46
N ASN A 318 28.01 0.67 -6.38
CA ASN A 318 28.79 1.24 -7.49
C ASN A 318 29.69 0.21 -8.21
N ASN A 319 29.67 -1.07 -7.82
CA ASN A 319 30.58 -2.07 -8.37
C ASN A 319 29.82 -3.13 -9.18
N PRO A 320 29.96 -3.19 -10.52
CA PRO A 320 29.28 -4.18 -11.37
C PRO A 320 29.97 -5.56 -11.34
N SER A 321 30.71 -5.89 -10.28
CA SER A 321 31.46 -7.14 -10.18
C SER A 321 30.88 -8.06 -9.10
N SER A 322 30.53 -9.25 -9.58
CA SER A 322 29.82 -10.36 -8.97
C SER A 322 30.55 -11.09 -7.82
N GLN A 323 31.24 -10.37 -6.94
CA GLN A 323 32.06 -10.99 -5.87
C GLN A 323 31.53 -10.77 -4.44
N ALA A 324 30.49 -9.95 -4.24
CA ALA A 324 29.91 -9.74 -2.91
C ALA A 324 28.79 -10.73 -2.53
N GLN A 325 28.37 -11.61 -3.45
CA GLN A 325 27.32 -12.61 -3.18
C GLN A 325 27.79 -13.81 -2.36
N ASP A 326 29.10 -14.05 -2.25
CA ASP A 326 29.63 -15.25 -1.56
C ASP A 326 29.89 -15.05 -0.05
N HIS A 327 29.69 -13.85 0.48
CA HIS A 327 30.08 -13.52 1.87
C HIS A 327 28.96 -12.93 2.75
N PHE A 328 27.72 -12.87 2.27
CA PHE A 328 26.57 -12.51 3.09
C PHE A 328 25.59 -13.68 3.20
N TYR A 329 25.08 -13.92 4.40
CA TYR A 329 24.03 -14.91 4.64
C TYR A 329 22.76 -14.47 3.91
N GLU A 330 22.26 -15.32 3.01
CA GLU A 330 20.97 -15.14 2.33
C GLU A 330 19.87 -14.93 3.40
N THR A 331 19.23 -13.77 3.38
CA THR A 331 18.03 -13.51 4.18
C THR A 331 16.81 -14.06 3.43
N ASN A 332 15.78 -14.46 4.18
CA ASN A 332 14.60 -15.23 3.73
C ASN A 332 13.78 -14.62 2.56
N SER A 333 14.14 -13.44 2.07
CA SER A 333 13.57 -12.79 0.88
C SER A 333 14.23 -13.22 -0.45
N GLU A 334 15.35 -13.95 -0.43
CA GLU A 334 16.00 -14.53 -1.62
C GLU A 334 15.86 -16.05 -1.70
N ALA A 335 14.69 -16.60 -1.38
CA ALA A 335 14.36 -17.95 -1.81
C ALA A 335 14.24 -17.97 -3.35
N LYS A 336 15.36 -18.19 -4.04
CA LYS A 336 15.39 -18.56 -5.46
C LYS A 336 14.32 -19.64 -5.67
N LYS A 337 13.48 -19.46 -6.69
CA LYS A 337 12.73 -20.56 -7.30
C LYS A 337 13.74 -21.54 -7.90
N GLN A 338 14.40 -22.33 -7.06
CA GLN A 338 15.01 -23.57 -7.50
C GLN A 338 13.86 -24.45 -7.97
N TYR A 339 13.87 -24.74 -9.27
CA TYR A 339 13.05 -25.78 -9.83
C TYR A 339 13.20 -27.03 -8.95
N ARG A 340 12.04 -27.61 -8.57
CA ARG A 340 11.95 -28.86 -7.82
C ARG A 340 12.59 -29.98 -8.64
N GLU A 341 13.88 -30.25 -8.42
CA GLU A 341 14.50 -31.52 -8.85
C GLU A 341 15.08 -32.33 -7.69
N ASN A 342 15.33 -31.73 -6.52
CA ASN A 342 16.01 -32.43 -5.42
C ASN A 342 15.10 -33.19 -4.43
N ASN A 343 13.81 -33.31 -4.71
CA ASN A 343 12.90 -34.19 -3.97
C ASN A 343 12.37 -35.34 -4.86
N LYS A 344 13.18 -35.83 -5.78
CA LYS A 344 12.97 -37.13 -6.44
C LYS A 344 13.60 -38.20 -5.55
N ILE A 345 12.77 -38.99 -4.85
CA ILE A 345 13.23 -40.19 -4.12
C ILE A 345 13.53 -41.35 -5.10
N LEU A 346 13.26 -41.17 -6.39
CA LEU A 346 13.51 -42.15 -7.45
C LEU A 346 14.25 -41.47 -8.61
N GLU A 347 15.36 -42.07 -9.04
CA GLU A 347 16.06 -41.66 -10.26
C GLU A 347 15.24 -42.07 -11.50
N ASP A 348 15.32 -41.32 -12.59
CA ASP A 348 14.59 -41.62 -13.84
C ASP A 348 14.98 -42.99 -14.46
N SER A 349 16.07 -43.60 -14.01
CA SER A 349 16.46 -44.98 -14.33
C SER A 349 15.58 -46.05 -13.67
N ASP A 350 14.90 -45.75 -12.57
CA ASP A 350 14.03 -46.72 -11.87
C ASP A 350 12.65 -46.88 -12.53
N ALA A 351 12.31 -46.00 -13.48
CA ALA A 351 11.06 -46.06 -14.24
C ALA A 351 11.07 -47.11 -15.37
N HIS A 352 12.22 -47.74 -15.66
CA HIS A 352 12.34 -48.81 -16.65
C HIS A 352 12.60 -50.18 -16.02
N LYS A 353 11.55 -50.79 -15.46
CA LYS A 353 11.49 -52.26 -15.42
C LYS A 353 11.09 -52.77 -16.80
N SER A 354 12.09 -53.16 -17.59
CA SER A 354 11.89 -54.07 -18.71
C SER A 354 11.37 -55.41 -18.14
N ASN A 355 10.14 -55.76 -18.52
CA ASN A 355 9.37 -56.97 -18.20
C ASN A 355 8.30 -56.82 -17.10
N ILE A 356 7.23 -56.10 -17.42
CA ILE A 356 5.90 -56.46 -16.92
C ILE A 356 5.10 -57.00 -18.09
N ASN A 357 4.97 -58.32 -18.13
CA ASN A 357 4.23 -59.05 -19.14
C ASN A 357 2.72 -58.91 -18.85
N ILE A 358 2.12 -57.80 -19.28
CA ILE A 358 0.67 -57.58 -19.14
C ILE A 358 -0.03 -58.40 -20.23
N LYS A 359 -0.52 -59.59 -19.88
CA LYS A 359 -1.48 -60.33 -20.71
C LYS A 359 -2.75 -59.49 -20.86
N THR A 360 -2.87 -58.82 -22.00
CA THR A 360 -4.06 -58.12 -22.45
C THR A 360 -5.17 -59.14 -22.72
N LYS A 361 -6.15 -59.26 -21.81
CA LYS A 361 -7.41 -59.96 -22.12
C LYS A 361 -8.28 -59.04 -22.98
N ILE A 362 -8.20 -59.26 -24.30
CA ILE A 362 -9.16 -58.77 -25.28
C ILE A 362 -10.53 -59.38 -24.94
N LYS A 363 -11.51 -58.55 -24.58
CA LYS A 363 -12.93 -58.95 -24.57
C LYS A 363 -13.40 -59.07 -26.02
N LYS A 364 -13.40 -60.30 -26.55
CA LYS A 364 -14.23 -60.67 -27.70
C LYS A 364 -15.59 -61.12 -27.19
N THR A 365 -16.62 -60.49 -27.72
CA THR A 365 -18.02 -60.91 -27.72
C THR A 365 -18.14 -62.28 -28.39
N THR A 366 -18.68 -63.27 -27.67
CA THR A 366 -19.34 -64.44 -28.27
C THR A 366 -20.36 -65.02 -27.29
N ASN A 367 -21.49 -65.42 -27.87
CA ASN A 367 -22.68 -66.02 -27.27
C ASN A 367 -22.39 -67.32 -26.48
N ASP A 368 -23.11 -67.51 -25.36
CA ASP A 368 -23.67 -68.71 -24.70
C ASP A 368 -23.18 -70.16 -25.04
N PRO A 369 -23.47 -71.18 -24.21
CA PRO A 369 -23.40 -71.34 -22.73
C PRO A 369 -22.68 -72.67 -22.33
N GLN A 370 -22.45 -72.92 -21.01
CA GLN A 370 -22.40 -74.23 -20.30
C GLN A 370 -21.30 -74.40 -19.22
N ASN A 371 -21.76 -74.48 -17.96
CA ASN A 371 -21.55 -75.55 -16.95
C ASN A 371 -20.19 -75.85 -16.24
N ILE A 372 -20.33 -76.20 -14.93
CA ILE A 372 -19.43 -76.93 -13.97
C ILE A 372 -18.48 -76.02 -13.15
N MET A 373 -18.62 -75.74 -11.84
CA MET A 373 -18.73 -76.53 -10.57
C MET A 373 -17.37 -77.03 -10.02
N ASP A 374 -17.23 -77.01 -8.67
CA ASP A 374 -16.14 -77.48 -7.76
C ASP A 374 -14.92 -76.59 -7.49
N LEU A 375 -14.23 -76.61 -6.33
CA LEU A 375 -14.50 -76.80 -4.88
C LEU A 375 -13.11 -76.76 -4.19
N GLY A 376 -13.02 -76.18 -2.98
CA GLY A 376 -11.96 -76.41 -1.96
C GLY A 376 -10.53 -75.91 -2.28
N ASP A 377 -9.63 -75.68 -1.33
CA ASP A 377 -9.63 -75.56 0.13
C ASP A 377 -8.21 -75.07 0.53
N ASP A 378 -8.06 -74.66 1.79
CA ASP A 378 -6.83 -74.63 2.61
C ASP A 378 -5.83 -73.43 2.62
N ILE A 379 -6.10 -72.52 3.58
CA ILE A 379 -5.33 -72.21 4.82
C ILE A 379 -3.77 -72.17 4.75
N GLU A 380 -3.17 -71.01 5.07
CA GLU A 380 -2.27 -70.71 6.22
C GLU A 380 -1.49 -69.38 5.98
N ASN A 381 -1.79 -68.29 6.69
CA ASN A 381 -1.27 -67.86 8.00
C ASN A 381 0.08 -67.09 7.92
N THR A 382 0.07 -65.76 8.14
CA THR A 382 0.75 -65.08 9.27
C THR A 382 0.76 -63.54 9.16
N ASN A 383 0.51 -62.93 10.33
CA ASN A 383 0.89 -61.60 10.81
C ASN A 383 -0.06 -60.40 10.60
N ASN A 384 -0.93 -60.28 11.61
CA ASN A 384 -1.35 -59.05 12.30
C ASN A 384 -0.26 -57.97 12.36
N ASP A 385 -0.67 -56.70 12.23
CA ASP A 385 -0.73 -55.81 13.39
C ASP A 385 -1.64 -54.59 13.11
N ASN A 386 -2.72 -54.53 13.90
CA ASN A 386 -3.58 -53.36 14.08
C ASN A 386 -2.81 -52.35 14.95
N ILE A 387 -2.62 -51.13 14.46
CA ILE A 387 -2.24 -49.99 15.31
C ILE A 387 -3.48 -49.14 15.57
N SER A 388 -3.78 -49.03 16.86
CA SER A 388 -4.90 -48.34 17.51
C SER A 388 -4.75 -46.81 17.46
N ASN A 389 -5.89 -46.11 17.47
CA ASN A 389 -6.08 -44.65 17.42
C ASN A 389 -5.61 -43.88 18.68
N ASP A 390 -4.66 -44.40 19.47
CA ASP A 390 -4.23 -43.78 20.74
C ASP A 390 -2.89 -43.02 20.68
N ASP A 391 -2.21 -42.98 19.52
CA ASP A 391 -0.89 -42.31 19.39
C ASP A 391 -0.94 -40.87 18.85
N LEU A 392 -2.12 -40.26 18.69
CA LEU A 392 -2.27 -38.90 18.14
C LEU A 392 -2.31 -37.77 19.19
N ASN A 393 -2.30 -38.08 20.49
CA ASN A 393 -2.44 -37.08 21.57
C ASN A 393 -1.14 -36.76 22.35
N LYS A 394 0.04 -36.92 21.75
CA LYS A 394 1.32 -36.56 22.38
C LYS A 394 2.20 -35.59 21.58
N LEU A 395 1.62 -34.81 20.67
CA LEU A 395 2.39 -33.91 19.79
C LEU A 395 2.13 -32.41 19.99
N PHE A 396 1.58 -31.97 21.13
CA PHE A 396 1.41 -30.55 21.46
C PHE A 396 1.65 -30.25 22.94
N ASP A 397 2.85 -30.56 23.41
CA ASP A 397 3.45 -29.90 24.59
C ASP A 397 4.84 -29.43 24.20
N PHE A 398 4.97 -28.16 23.78
CA PHE A 398 6.13 -27.28 23.99
C PHE A 398 5.74 -25.82 23.74
#